data_AF-A0AAD8MAK4-F1
#
_entry.id   AF-A0AAD8MAK4-F1
#
_cell.length_a   1.000
_cell.length_b   1.000
_cell.length_c   1.000
_cell.angle_alpha   90.00
_cell.angle_beta   90.00
_cell.angle_gamma   90.00
#
_symmetry.space_group_name_H-M   'P 1'
#
loop_
_entity.id
_entity.type
_entity.pdbx_description
1 polymer ?
#
loop_
_entity_poly.entity_id
_entity_poly.type
_entity_poly.pdbx_seq_one_letter_code
_entity_poly.pdbx_strand_id
1 'polypeptide(L)'
;MLGALDGGLDIPHSEKRFAGFSKDSKQLDAEVHHKYIYGGYVAAYMRTLIEDEPEKYQTHFSLYAKKGIDADNIEELYKKVHAGIRADPTVKKSDKQQPKEHKRYGQ
;
A
#
# COMPACT_ATOMS: atom_id res chain seq x y z
N MET A 1 7.26 6.76 -6.42
CA MET A 1 7.36 7.84 -7.43
C MET A 1 6.06 8.63 -7.44
N LEU A 2 4.92 8.02 -7.80
CA LEU A 2 3.60 8.67 -7.80
C LEU A 2 3.24 9.35 -6.48
N GLY A 3 3.28 8.64 -5.35
CA GLY A 3 2.94 9.24 -4.06
C GLY A 3 3.82 10.44 -3.63
N ALA A 4 5.04 10.57 -4.18
CA ALA A 4 5.88 11.74 -3.92
C ALA A 4 5.50 12.93 -4.82
N LEU A 5 5.11 12.64 -6.07
CA LEU A 5 4.55 13.62 -6.98
C LEU A 5 3.20 14.16 -6.49
N ASP A 6 2.32 13.29 -6.03
CA ASP A 6 1.05 13.66 -5.38
C ASP A 6 1.26 14.39 -4.04
N GLY A 7 2.47 14.30 -3.48
CA GLY A 7 2.93 15.05 -2.32
C GLY A 7 3.52 16.42 -2.65
N GLY A 8 3.60 16.80 -3.93
CA GLY A 8 4.08 18.10 -4.40
C GLY A 8 5.56 18.15 -4.80
N LEU A 9 6.29 17.02 -4.80
CA LEU A 9 7.64 16.99 -5.36
C LEU A 9 7.58 16.85 -6.88
N ASP A 10 8.24 17.76 -7.60
CA ASP A 10 8.43 17.61 -9.03
C ASP A 10 9.55 16.59 -9.31
N ILE A 11 9.15 15.44 -9.87
CA ILE A 11 10.06 14.33 -10.19
C ILE A 11 9.87 14.01 -11.69
N PRO A 12 10.92 14.11 -12.51
CA PRO A 12 10.83 13.77 -13.93
C PRO A 12 10.50 12.29 -14.08
N HIS A 13 9.41 11.97 -14.78
CA HIS A 13 8.91 10.61 -14.93
C HIS A 13 8.19 10.39 -16.29
N SER A 14 7.85 9.14 -16.59
CA SER A 14 7.06 8.75 -17.77
C SER A 14 5.93 7.80 -17.34
N GLU A 15 4.77 7.94 -17.97
CA GLU A 15 3.56 7.15 -17.68
C GLU A 15 3.70 5.64 -18.00
N LYS A 16 4.73 5.26 -18.78
CA LYS A 16 4.96 3.87 -19.25
C LYS A 16 5.14 2.85 -18.12
N ARG A 17 5.42 3.31 -16.90
CA ARG A 17 5.66 2.46 -15.71
C ARG A 17 4.50 2.51 -14.72
N PHE A 18 3.42 3.21 -15.04
CA PHE A 18 2.24 3.28 -14.19
C PHE A 18 1.32 2.09 -14.41
N ALA A 19 0.68 1.64 -13.33
CA ALA A 19 -0.34 0.60 -13.39
C ALA A 19 -1.51 1.10 -14.25
N GLY A 20 -1.96 0.28 -15.20
CA GLY A 20 -2.97 0.67 -16.19
C GLY A 20 -2.40 1.16 -17.53
N PHE A 21 -1.08 1.30 -17.68
CA PHE A 21 -0.49 1.68 -18.96
C PHE A 21 -0.49 0.52 -19.96
N SER A 22 -1.16 0.71 -21.10
CA SER A 22 -1.11 -0.24 -22.22
C SER A 22 0.00 0.14 -23.19
N LYS A 23 0.88 -0.82 -23.50
CA LYS A 23 1.97 -0.62 -24.47
C LYS A 23 1.45 -0.43 -25.90
N ASP A 24 0.30 -1.04 -26.20
CA ASP A 24 -0.26 -1.08 -27.55
C ASP A 24 -1.01 0.22 -27.87
N SER A 25 -1.90 0.66 -26.97
CA SER A 25 -2.60 1.94 -27.14
C SER A 25 -1.77 3.15 -26.71
N LYS A 26 -0.65 2.94 -26.01
CA LYS A 26 0.19 3.98 -25.38
C LYS A 26 -0.62 4.91 -24.46
N GLN A 27 -1.71 4.40 -23.90
CA GLN A 27 -2.61 5.15 -23.03
C GLN A 27 -2.61 4.54 -21.63
N LEU A 28 -2.78 5.42 -20.64
CA LEU A 28 -2.96 5.06 -19.25
C LEU A 28 -4.45 4.95 -18.93
N ASP A 29 -4.87 3.79 -18.46
CA ASP A 29 -6.19 3.62 -17.87
C ASP A 29 -6.20 4.20 -16.44
N ALA A 30 -6.86 5.34 -16.29
CA ALA A 30 -6.96 6.05 -15.01
C ALA A 30 -7.77 5.27 -13.95
N GLU A 31 -8.74 4.44 -14.35
CA GLU A 31 -9.53 3.65 -13.41
C GLU A 31 -8.69 2.53 -12.81
N VAL A 32 -7.93 1.83 -13.65
CA VAL A 32 -6.96 0.83 -13.19
C VAL A 32 -5.93 1.52 -12.30
N HIS A 33 -5.39 2.66 -12.73
CA HIS A 33 -4.43 3.40 -11.94
C HIS A 33 -4.94 3.74 -10.53
N HIS A 34 -6.15 4.29 -10.44
CA HIS A 34 -6.83 4.62 -9.19
C HIS A 34 -7.03 3.39 -8.30
N LYS A 35 -7.48 2.26 -8.87
CA LYS A 35 -7.64 0.99 -8.14
C LYS A 35 -6.33 0.52 -7.52
N TYR A 36 -5.19 0.71 -8.17
CA TYR A 36 -3.89 0.34 -7.62
C TYR A 36 -3.45 1.27 -6.49
N ILE A 37 -3.79 2.56 -6.53
CA ILE A 37 -3.46 3.52 -5.46
C ILE A 37 -4.19 3.15 -4.17
N TYR A 38 -5.49 2.83 -4.26
CA TYR A 38 -6.34 2.58 -3.09
C TYR A 38 -6.50 1.09 -2.74
N GLY A 39 -5.64 0.22 -3.27
CA GLY A 39 -5.65 -1.22 -2.92
C GLY A 39 -6.85 -2.01 -3.45
N GLY A 40 -7.58 -1.50 -4.44
CA GLY A 40 -8.73 -2.16 -5.05
C GLY A 40 -8.41 -3.53 -5.66
N TYR A 41 -7.17 -3.75 -6.15
CA TYR A 41 -6.74 -5.06 -6.62
C TYR A 41 -6.57 -6.08 -5.47
N VAL A 42 -6.16 -5.60 -4.28
CA VAL A 42 -6.07 -6.45 -3.08
C VAL A 42 -7.46 -6.82 -2.62
N ALA A 43 -8.38 -5.86 -2.60
CA ALA A 43 -9.79 -6.10 -2.28
C ALA A 43 -10.42 -7.12 -3.26
N ALA A 44 -10.15 -7.01 -4.55
CA ALA A 44 -10.59 -8.00 -5.54
C ALA A 44 -10.01 -9.40 -5.25
N TYR A 45 -8.72 -9.50 -4.95
CA TYR A 45 -8.08 -10.78 -4.61
C TYR A 45 -8.59 -11.39 -3.30
N MET A 46 -8.92 -10.55 -2.31
CA MET A 46 -9.60 -11.00 -1.09
C MET A 46 -10.94 -11.63 -1.40
N ARG A 47 -11.77 -10.97 -2.22
CA ARG A 47 -13.10 -11.48 -2.61
C ARG A 47 -13.00 -12.82 -3.34
N THR A 48 -12.11 -12.94 -4.31
CA THR A 48 -11.91 -14.21 -5.04
C THR A 48 -11.47 -15.33 -4.11
N LEU A 49 -10.55 -15.06 -3.16
CA LEU A 49 -10.09 -16.10 -2.23
C LEU A 49 -11.14 -16.48 -1.18
N ILE A 50 -12.04 -15.57 -0.80
CA ILE A 50 -13.15 -15.90 0.10
C ILE A 50 -14.10 -16.89 -0.57
N GLU A 51 -14.38 -16.71 -1.86
CA GLU A 51 -15.29 -17.55 -2.63
C GLU A 51 -14.65 -18.88 -3.06
N ASP A 52 -13.44 -18.84 -3.61
CA ASP A 52 -12.80 -20.01 -4.22
C ASP A 52 -11.98 -20.85 -3.22
N GLU A 53 -11.22 -20.20 -2.33
CA GLU A 53 -10.21 -20.86 -1.48
C GLU A 53 -10.05 -20.21 -0.08
N PRO A 54 -11.00 -20.42 0.83
CA PRO A 54 -11.03 -19.75 2.14
C PRO A 54 -9.81 -20.08 3.03
N GLU A 55 -9.18 -21.23 2.85
CA GLU A 55 -7.93 -21.60 3.55
C GLU A 55 -6.76 -20.69 3.15
N LYS A 56 -6.63 -20.38 1.85
CA LYS A 56 -5.64 -19.42 1.36
C LYS A 56 -5.95 -18.01 1.84
N TYR A 57 -7.23 -17.64 1.93
CA TYR A 57 -7.62 -16.36 2.51
C TYR A 57 -7.12 -16.23 3.96
N GLN A 58 -7.33 -17.25 4.80
CA GLN A 58 -6.88 -17.22 6.19
C GLN A 58 -5.35 -17.09 6.31
N THR A 59 -4.58 -17.76 5.45
CA THR A 59 -3.12 -17.66 5.48
C THR A 59 -2.61 -16.31 4.99
N HIS A 60 -3.07 -15.86 3.82
CA HIS A 60 -2.64 -14.60 3.20
C HIS A 60 -3.10 -13.37 3.98
N PHE A 61 -4.33 -13.40 4.51
CA PHE A 61 -5.00 -12.25 5.14
C PHE A 61 -5.19 -12.41 6.65
N SER A 62 -4.44 -13.31 7.30
CA SER A 62 -4.48 -13.50 8.76
C SER A 62 -4.36 -12.20 9.57
N LEU A 63 -3.48 -11.29 9.14
CA LEU A 63 -3.28 -9.99 9.81
C LEU A 63 -4.45 -9.03 9.57
N TYR A 64 -5.12 -9.13 8.42
CA TYR A 64 -6.28 -8.30 8.08
C TYR A 64 -7.47 -8.75 8.91
N ALA A 65 -7.70 -10.06 9.00
CA ALA A 65 -8.72 -10.64 9.88
C ALA A 65 -8.50 -10.24 11.35
N LYS A 66 -7.25 -10.29 11.85
CA LYS A 66 -6.92 -9.84 13.21
C LYS A 66 -7.19 -8.36 13.47
N LYS A 67 -7.13 -7.53 12.43
CA LYS A 67 -7.35 -6.08 12.52
C LYS A 67 -8.76 -5.65 12.10
N GLY A 68 -9.63 -6.59 11.72
CA GLY A 68 -10.98 -6.29 11.22
C GLY A 68 -10.98 -5.50 9.92
N ILE A 69 -10.01 -5.76 9.03
CA ILE A 69 -9.90 -5.09 7.73
C ILE A 69 -10.49 -6.02 6.66
N ASP A 70 -11.60 -5.59 6.07
CA ASP A 70 -12.29 -6.30 5.00
C ASP A 70 -12.04 -5.64 3.64
N ALA A 71 -12.37 -6.36 2.56
CA ALA A 71 -12.16 -5.92 1.18
C ALA A 71 -12.82 -4.56 0.89
N ASP A 72 -14.00 -4.30 1.45
CA ASP A 72 -14.74 -3.04 1.25
C ASP A 72 -14.10 -1.86 2.00
N ASN A 73 -13.42 -2.13 3.12
CA ASN A 73 -12.87 -1.10 4.01
C ASN A 73 -11.45 -0.67 3.63
N ILE A 74 -10.78 -1.40 2.72
CA ILE A 74 -9.40 -1.12 2.29
C ILE A 74 -9.27 0.24 1.62
N GLU A 75 -10.19 0.59 0.72
CA GLU A 75 -10.11 1.87 0.01
C GLU A 75 -10.27 3.06 0.97
N GLU A 76 -11.22 2.97 1.91
CA GLU A 76 -11.38 3.98 2.94
C GLU A 76 -10.15 4.09 3.85
N LEU A 77 -9.54 2.95 4.21
CA LEU A 77 -8.35 2.90 5.03
C LEU A 77 -7.21 3.68 4.39
N TYR A 78 -6.92 3.45 3.10
CA TYR A 78 -5.87 4.17 2.39
C TYR A 78 -6.16 5.67 2.27
N LYS A 79 -7.42 6.06 2.01
CA LYS A 79 -7.83 7.48 2.01
C LYS A 79 -7.60 8.14 3.38
N LYS A 80 -7.99 7.47 4.47
CA LYS A 80 -7.76 7.93 5.85
C LYS A 80 -6.28 8.05 6.17
N VAL A 81 -5.45 7.09 5.73
CA VAL A 81 -3.99 7.13 5.90
C VAL A 81 -3.39 8.33 5.17
N HIS A 82 -3.77 8.58 3.92
CA HIS A 82 -3.27 9.76 3.18
C HIS A 82 -3.67 11.08 3.85
N ALA A 83 -4.91 11.18 4.35
CA ALA A 83 -5.35 12.35 5.10
C ALA A 83 -4.54 12.53 6.41
N GLY A 84 -4.28 11.43 7.14
CA GLY A 84 -3.48 11.46 8.37
C GLY A 84 -2.04 11.92 8.14
N ILE A 85 -1.39 11.44 7.07
CA ILE A 85 -0.02 11.86 6.70
C ILE A 85 0.02 13.35 6.31
N ARG A 86 -1.00 13.84 5.59
CA ARG A 86 -1.07 15.27 5.22
C ARG A 86 -1.33 16.17 6.44
N ALA A 87 -2.10 15.69 7.41
CA ALA A 87 -2.41 16.43 8.63
C ALA A 87 -1.20 16.53 9.58
N ASP A 88 -0.44 15.43 9.72
CA ASP A 88 0.77 15.39 10.54
C ASP A 88 1.91 14.70 9.76
N PRO A 89 2.69 15.46 8.97
CA PRO A 89 3.81 14.92 8.21
C PRO A 89 5.07 14.69 9.07
N THR A 90 4.98 14.84 10.40
CA THR A 90 6.16 14.75 11.27
C THR A 90 6.65 13.31 11.42
N VAL A 91 7.98 13.13 11.33
CA VAL A 91 8.59 11.83 11.53
C VAL A 91 8.72 11.56 13.03
N LYS A 92 7.90 10.64 13.54
CA LYS A 92 8.00 10.16 14.92
C LYS A 92 9.21 9.24 15.06
N LYS A 93 10.20 9.66 15.85
CA LYS A 93 11.35 8.82 16.19
C LYS A 93 10.91 7.67 17.08
N SER A 94 11.58 6.54 16.96
CA SER A 94 11.31 5.41 17.84
C SER A 94 11.76 5.72 19.26
N ASP A 95 10.90 5.42 20.24
CA ASP A 95 11.24 5.47 21.67
C ASP A 95 12.13 4.31 22.13
N LYS A 96 12.60 3.47 21.20
CA LYS A 96 13.51 2.38 21.52
C LYS A 96 14.77 2.95 22.15
N GLN A 97 15.05 2.52 23.38
CA GLN A 97 16.31 2.82 24.03
C GLN A 97 17.46 2.30 23.17
N GLN A 98 18.48 3.13 23.00
CA GLN A 98 19.71 2.69 22.35
C GLN A 98 20.26 1.48 23.10
N PRO A 99 20.66 0.39 22.40
CA PRO A 99 21.23 -0.76 23.07
C PRO A 99 22.45 -0.34 23.88
N LYS A 100 22.47 -0.68 25.18
CA LYS A 100 23.53 -0.29 26.11
C LYS A 100 24.90 -0.82 25.71
N GLU A 101 24.95 -1.93 25.00
CA GLU A 101 26.16 -2.49 24.41
C GLU A 101 25.89 -2.97 22.99
N HIS A 102 26.78 -2.61 22.07
CA HIS A 102 26.80 -3.15 20.73
C HIS A 102 27.43 -4.54 20.75
N LYS A 103 26.62 -5.60 20.78
CA LYS A 103 27.13 -6.99 20.74
C LYS A 103 27.93 -7.21 19.46
N ARG A 104 29.24 -7.43 19.60
CA ARG A 104 30.12 -7.88 18.51
C ARG A 104 30.04 -9.40 18.44
N TYR A 105 29.36 -9.91 17.43
CA TYR A 105 29.38 -11.34 17.11
C TYR A 105 30.65 -11.63 16.29
N GLY A 106 31.73 -12.04 16.95
CA GLY A 106 33.00 -12.37 16.27
C GLY A 106 34.30 -12.17 17.08
N GLN A 107 34.27 -12.29 18.40
CA GLN A 107 35.47 -12.50 19.23
C GLN A 107 35.26 -13.70 20.14
#